data_AF-A0A554G6P0-F1
#
_entry.id   AF-A0A554G6P0-F1
#
_cell.length_a   1.000
_cell.length_b   1.000
_cell.length_c   1.000
_cell.angle_alpha   90.00
_cell.angle_beta   90.00
_cell.angle_gamma   90.00
#
_symmetry.space_group_name_H-M   'P 1'
#
loop_
_entity.id
_entity.type
_entity.pdbx_description
1 polymer ?
#
loop_
_entity_poly.entity_id
_entity_poly.type
_entity_poly.pdbx_seq_one_letter_code
_entity_poly.pdbx_strand_id
1 'polypeptide(L)' 'DAGRYLGRKPDTKMHERVIALKSGGCSIAETARLAGVSVSQVKRVWSQYLAAKADV' A
#
# COMPACT_ATOMS: atom_id res chain seq x y z
N ASP A 1 -0.58 23.83 24.25
CA ASP A 1 -0.15 22.88 23.20
C ASP A 1 -1.24 21.88 22.86
N ALA A 2 -1.82 22.00 21.66
CA ALA A 2 -2.79 21.04 21.17
C ALA A 2 -2.08 19.72 20.84
N GLY A 3 -2.36 18.67 21.61
CA GLY A 3 -1.85 17.32 21.39
C GLY A 3 -2.18 16.88 19.96
N ARG A 4 -1.13 16.73 19.14
CA ARG A 4 -1.27 16.32 17.74
C ARG A 4 -1.93 14.95 17.70
N TYR A 5 -2.99 14.82 16.90
CA TYR A 5 -3.58 13.52 16.59
C TYR A 5 -2.48 12.58 16.10
N LEU A 6 -2.16 11.55 16.90
CA LEU A 6 -1.08 10.60 16.60
C LEU A 6 -1.41 9.69 15.41
N GLY A 7 -2.62 9.78 14.86
CA GLY A 7 -3.03 9.05 13.68
C GLY A 7 -3.38 7.60 13.95
N ARG A 8 -4.08 6.98 13.00
CA ARG A 8 -4.08 5.52 12.88
C ARG A 8 -2.70 5.13 12.36
N LYS A 9 -2.00 4.23 13.06
CA LYS A 9 -0.73 3.70 12.55
C LYS A 9 -1.00 3.06 11.18
N PRO A 10 -0.22 3.42 10.14
CA PRO A 10 -0.37 2.81 8.83
C PRO A 10 -0.15 1.31 8.96
N ASP A 11 -0.98 0.52 8.28
CA ASP A 11 -0.81 -0.93 8.21
C ASP A 11 0.31 -1.27 7.23
N THR A 12 1.54 -1.20 7.74
CA THR A 12 2.75 -1.40 6.94
C THR A 12 2.85 -2.82 6.40
N LYS A 13 2.39 -3.82 7.17
CA LYS A 13 2.39 -5.23 6.74
C LYS A 13 1.49 -5.46 5.53
N MET A 14 0.31 -4.84 5.53
CA MET A 14 -0.57 -4.90 4.37
C MET A 14 0.05 -4.18 3.16
N HIS A 15 0.70 -3.03 3.36
CA HIS A 15 1.41 -2.35 2.27
C HIS A 15 2.54 -3.20 1.69
N GLU A 16 3.38 -3.79 2.55
CA GLU A 16 4.47 -4.70 2.16
C GLU A 16 3.95 -5.87 1.32
N ARG A 17 2.84 -6.49 1.74
CA ARG A 17 2.20 -7.58 1.00
C ARG A 17 1.72 -7.14 -0.39
N VAL A 18 1.08 -5.98 -0.49
CA VAL A 18 0.63 -5.41 -1.77
C VAL A 18 1.83 -5.12 -2.68
N ILE A 19 2.90 -4.53 -2.14
CA ILE A 19 4.12 -4.19 -2.89
C ILE A 19 4.81 -5.46 -3.39
N ALA A 20 4.96 -6.48 -2.55
CA ALA A 20 5.56 -7.75 -2.93
C ALA A 20 4.81 -8.43 -4.08
N LEU A 21 3.48 -8.52 -3.98
CA LEU A 21 2.63 -9.11 -5.03
C LEU A 21 2.67 -8.30 -6.33
N LYS A 22 2.56 -6.97 -6.26
CA LYS A 22 2.61 -6.10 -7.47
C LYS A 22 3.98 -6.13 -8.14
N SER A 23 5.05 -6.16 -7.36
CA SER A 23 6.43 -6.26 -7.86
C SER A 23 6.69 -7.62 -8.50
N GLY A 24 6.04 -8.69 -8.01
CA GLY A 24 6.06 -10.02 -8.61
C GLY A 24 5.21 -10.18 -9.88
N GLY A 25 4.63 -9.12 -10.42
CA GLY A 25 3.86 -9.15 -11.66
C GLY A 25 2.37 -9.47 -11.51
N CYS A 26 1.83 -9.61 -10.29
CA CYS A 26 0.40 -9.81 -10.12
C CYS A 26 -0.42 -8.62 -10.65
N SER A 27 -1.58 -8.93 -11.23
CA SER A 27 -2.56 -7.93 -11.65
C SER A 27 -3.15 -7.21 -10.42
N ILE A 28 -3.78 -6.06 -10.63
CA ILE A 28 -4.39 -5.28 -9.53
C ILE A 28 -5.53 -6.07 -8.87
N ALA A 29 -6.37 -6.72 -9.66
CA ALA A 29 -7.51 -7.51 -9.16
C ALA A 29 -7.03 -8.73 -8.37
N GLU A 30 -6.02 -9.45 -8.89
CA GLU A 30 -5.47 -10.61 -8.20
C GLU A 30 -4.74 -10.22 -6.92
N THR A 31 -3.99 -9.11 -6.94
CA THR A 31 -3.35 -8.56 -5.74
C THR A 31 -4.40 -8.21 -4.67
N ALA A 32 -5.52 -7.59 -5.06
CA ALA A 32 -6.61 -7.25 -4.14
C ALA A 32 -7.19 -8.51 -3.46
N ARG A 33 -7.46 -9.56 -4.25
CA ARG A 33 -7.92 -10.86 -3.76
C ARG A 33 -6.92 -11.50 -2.79
N LEU A 34 -5.64 -11.58 -3.16
CA LEU A 34 -4.59 -12.25 -2.38
C LEU A 34 -4.18 -11.48 -1.12
N ALA A 35 -4.24 -10.15 -1.15
CA ALA A 35 -3.94 -9.30 0.00
C ALA A 35 -5.15 -9.05 0.90
N GLY A 36 -6.37 -9.41 0.47
CA GLY A 36 -7.59 -9.20 1.25
C GLY A 36 -8.00 -7.73 1.34
N VAL A 37 -7.72 -6.94 0.31
CA VAL A 37 -7.97 -5.49 0.27
C VAL A 37 -8.74 -5.08 -0.98
N SER A 38 -9.26 -3.86 -1.01
CA SER A 38 -9.94 -3.36 -2.21
C SER A 38 -8.95 -3.01 -3.33
N VAL A 39 -9.43 -3.07 -4.57
CA VAL A 39 -8.67 -2.62 -5.77
C VAL A 39 -8.18 -1.17 -5.61
N SER A 40 -9.01 -0.29 -5.04
CA SER A 40 -8.64 1.11 -4.79
C SER A 40 -7.47 1.22 -3.82
N GLN A 41 -7.43 0.36 -2.81
CA GLN A 41 -6.35 0.31 -1.83
C GLN A 41 -5.05 -0.18 -2.47
N VAL A 42 -5.11 -1.20 -3.34
CA VAL A 42 -3.95 -1.65 -4.12
C VAL A 42 -3.39 -0.50 -4.96
N LYS A 43 -4.24 0.21 -5.71
CA LYS A 43 -3.82 1.35 -6.54
C LYS A 43 -3.15 2.45 -5.73
N ARG A 44 -3.75 2.80 -4.58
CA ARG A 44 -3.22 3.84 -3.68
C ARG A 44 -1.84 3.46 -3.14
N VAL A 45 -1.71 2.27 -2.57
CA VAL A 45 -0.43 1.78 -2.01
C VAL A 45 0.65 1.71 -3.09
N TRP A 46 0.30 1.20 -4.27
CA TRP A 46 1.24 1.11 -5.38
C TRP A 46 1.71 2.48 -5.86
N SER A 47 0.81 3.46 -5.98
CA SER A 47 1.17 4.84 -6.32
C SER A 47 2.09 5.46 -5.28
N GLN A 48 1.82 5.24 -3.98
CA GLN A 48 2.66 5.75 -2.89
C GLN A 48 4.07 5.13 -2.92
N TYR A 49 4.15 3.82 -3.19
CA TYR A 49 5.42 3.13 -3.35
C TYR A 49 6.23 3.66 -4.54
N LEU A 50 5.59 3.87 -5.70
CA LEU A 50 6.26 4.41 -6.88
C LEU A 50 6.77 5.84 -6.66
N ALA A 51 5.97 6.69 -5.99
CA ALA A 51 6.40 8.05 -5.63
C ALA A 51 7.61 7.98 -4.69
N ALA A 52 7.54 7.21 -3.61
CA ALA A 52 8.64 7.05 -2.66
C ALA A 52 9.90 6.44 -3.30
N LYS A 53 9.76 5.56 -4.30
CA LYS A 53 10.89 5.00 -5.04
C LYS A 53 11.54 6.01 -6.00
N ALA A 54 10.77 6.97 -6.53
CA ALA A 54 11.28 7.99 -7.43
C ALA A 54 12.02 9.11 -6.69
N ASP A 55 11.71 9.33 -5.41
CA ASP A 55 12.36 10.31 -4.54
C ASP A 55 13.70 9.82 -3.93
N VAL A 56 14.17 8.62 -4.30
CA VAL A 56 15.41 7.97 -3.84
C VAL A 56 16.37 7.78 -5.00
#